data_AF-A0ABD1A473-F1
#
_entry.id   AF-A0ABD1A473-F1
#
_cell.length_a   1.000
_cell.length_b   1.000
_cell.length_c   1.000
_cell.angle_alpha   90.00
_cell.angle_beta   90.00
_cell.angle_gamma   90.00
#
_symmetry.space_group_name_H-M   'P 1'
#
loop_
_entity.id
_entity.type
_entity.pdbx_description
1 polymer ?
#
loop_
_entity_poly.entity_id
_entity_poly.type
_entity_poly.pdbx_seq_one_letter_code
_entity_poly.pdbx_strand_id
1 'polypeptide(L)'
;MASFSSLDLRNYNYNVFSSFHGPDVRKTLLSHIREQFNRNGITMFDDEKIVRSATIAPSLTEAIKESRIAIVILSKKYASSSWCLDELVEILKEVPDLSNATNLEKLYLSSCKSLVEIPSSCSHLHKLTKLWVNGCINLRIIPADMNLASLESVFLNGCLRLRNIPVMSTNIKQLDISNTVVEAMPPSIRLCSNLVRLDLHRNRKFKRLTHLPPSITELNLSNTGIERIPDSIKDLHGLHTLTLFGCRRLTSLPEIPDSLTSLDAGDCESLETVFCPLNTSITHLDFTNCFKLGQHARRAIIQQAFFQGTAVLPGRQVPAEFDHRARGNTLTIHPDGNPCTGFVFCIVISPKQITTGLSFLSWRRIIAQDYGCAVQGNFDVGKVSEFRKEHFFISHLLIFYTPGDRREIVYEFSSISNDLDVIECGAKILKEESMEMSYESRSDQVIEVSQDNTEHNDPISCWSWLFFCFGLSNFRNATI
;
A
#
# COMPACT_ATOMS: atom_id res chain seq x y z
N MET A 1 31.38 7.30 40.98
CA MET A 1 31.91 5.98 40.60
C MET A 1 30.75 5.14 40.11
N ALA A 2 30.50 5.16 38.80
CA ALA A 2 29.56 4.27 38.14
C ALA A 2 30.43 3.33 37.27
N SER A 3 30.38 2.04 37.57
CA SER A 3 31.10 0.99 36.87
C SER A 3 30.55 0.86 35.45
N PHE A 4 31.42 1.03 34.46
CA PHE A 4 31.18 0.57 33.09
C PHE A 4 30.81 -0.91 33.15
N SER A 5 29.55 -1.24 32.83
CA SER A 5 29.13 -2.62 32.63
C SER A 5 29.88 -3.16 31.42
N SER A 6 30.54 -4.30 31.63
CA SER A 6 31.43 -5.02 30.72
C SER A 6 31.01 -4.98 29.25
N LEU A 7 31.85 -4.35 28.43
CA LEU A 7 32.00 -4.72 27.02
C LEU A 7 32.19 -6.24 26.97
N ASP A 8 31.35 -6.92 26.20
CA ASP A 8 31.53 -8.32 25.87
C ASP A 8 32.85 -8.45 25.10
N LEU A 9 33.93 -8.77 25.82
CA LEU A 9 35.25 -9.05 25.24
C LEU A 9 35.12 -10.38 24.49
N ARG A 10 34.59 -10.36 23.27
CA ARG A 10 34.78 -11.46 22.33
C ARG A 10 36.29 -11.66 22.19
N ASN A 11 36.80 -12.78 22.70
CA ASN A 11 38.19 -13.17 22.51
C ASN A 11 38.37 -13.57 21.04
N TYR A 12 38.82 -12.62 20.22
CA TYR A 12 39.14 -12.88 18.83
C TYR A 12 40.52 -13.53 18.73
N ASN A 13 40.57 -14.78 18.27
CA ASN A 13 41.82 -15.50 18.02
C ASN A 13 42.45 -15.12 16.68
N TYR A 14 41.65 -14.57 15.76
CA TYR A 14 42.09 -14.17 14.42
C TYR A 14 41.58 -12.78 14.06
N ASN A 15 42.35 -12.03 13.27
CA ASN A 15 41.86 -10.77 12.73
C ASN A 15 40.95 -11.02 11.52
N VAL A 16 41.29 -12.00 10.67
CA VAL A 16 40.58 -12.24 9.41
C VAL A 16 40.31 -13.72 9.18
N PHE A 17 39.06 -14.05 8.89
CA PHE A 17 38.66 -15.28 8.22
C PHE A 17 38.53 -15.02 6.71
N SER A 18 38.98 -15.94 5.84
CA SER A 18 38.75 -15.81 4.40
C SER A 18 37.98 -17.00 3.83
N SER A 19 36.82 -16.75 3.23
CA SER A 19 36.06 -17.74 2.48
C SER A 19 36.31 -17.61 0.98
N PHE A 20 36.69 -18.71 0.34
CA PHE A 20 37.04 -18.74 -1.08
C PHE A 20 36.98 -20.15 -1.65
N HIS A 21 36.77 -20.22 -2.97
CA HIS A 21 36.75 -21.48 -3.70
C HIS A 21 38.02 -21.69 -4.54
N GLY A 22 38.69 -22.81 -4.28
CA GLY A 22 39.70 -23.42 -5.16
C GLY A 22 41.17 -23.06 -4.85
N PRO A 23 42.11 -23.93 -5.26
CA PRO A 23 43.55 -23.71 -5.07
C PRO A 23 44.10 -22.52 -5.88
N ASP A 24 43.43 -22.15 -6.98
CA ASP A 24 43.86 -21.03 -7.82
C ASP A 24 43.76 -19.70 -7.08
N VAL A 25 42.63 -19.44 -6.41
CA VAL A 25 42.45 -18.24 -5.57
C VAL A 25 43.45 -18.24 -4.41
N ARG A 26 43.70 -19.42 -3.83
CA ARG A 26 44.68 -19.61 -2.74
C ARG A 26 46.08 -19.19 -3.15
N LYS A 27 46.55 -19.66 -4.31
CA LYS A 27 47.92 -19.44 -4.79
C LYS A 27 48.15 -18.06 -5.41
N THR A 28 47.09 -17.41 -5.88
CA THR A 28 47.16 -16.10 -6.53
C THR A 28 46.78 -14.98 -5.57
N LEU A 29 45.51 -14.58 -5.53
CA LEU A 29 45.05 -13.43 -4.77
C LEU A 29 45.26 -13.59 -3.26
N LEU A 30 44.91 -14.74 -2.70
CA LEU A 30 44.92 -14.94 -1.25
C LEU A 30 46.35 -15.00 -0.67
N SER A 31 47.31 -15.58 -1.39
CA SER A 31 48.71 -15.64 -0.95
C SER A 31 49.29 -14.23 -0.81
N HIS A 32 49.02 -13.35 -1.78
CA HIS A 32 49.42 -11.94 -1.71
C HIS A 32 48.72 -11.20 -0.56
N ILE A 33 47.41 -11.37 -0.37
CA ILE A 33 46.68 -10.76 0.76
C ILE A 33 47.28 -11.23 2.09
N ARG A 34 47.52 -12.54 2.24
CA ARG A 34 48.09 -13.13 3.46
C ARG A 34 49.48 -12.60 3.76
N GLU A 35 50.34 -12.46 2.75
CA GLU A 35 51.66 -11.86 2.91
C GLU A 35 51.57 -10.40 3.38
N GLN A 36 50.69 -9.59 2.78
CA GLN A 36 50.52 -8.19 3.17
C GLN A 36 49.93 -8.05 4.58
N PHE A 37 48.96 -8.89 4.95
CA PHE A 37 48.41 -8.91 6.30
C PHE A 37 49.46 -9.29 7.34
N ASN A 38 50.27 -10.33 7.07
CA ASN A 38 51.37 -10.70 7.95
C ASN A 38 52.39 -9.56 8.15
N ARG A 39 52.75 -8.83 7.08
CA ARG A 39 53.65 -7.67 7.15
C ARG A 39 53.09 -6.54 8.02
N ASN A 40 51.77 -6.43 8.13
CA ASN A 40 51.07 -5.42 8.94
C ASN A 40 50.62 -5.96 10.31
N GLY A 41 51.05 -7.17 10.71
CA GLY A 41 50.66 -7.77 11.99
C GLY A 41 49.19 -8.22 12.07
N ILE A 42 48.52 -8.37 10.93
CA ILE A 42 47.13 -8.84 10.82
C ILE A 42 47.15 -10.36 10.66
N THR A 43 46.59 -11.07 11.63
CA THR A 43 46.54 -12.54 11.67
C THR A 43 45.34 -13.08 10.88
N MET A 44 45.59 -14.05 9.99
CA MET A 44 44.57 -14.78 9.25
C MET A 44 44.41 -16.21 9.76
N PHE A 45 43.18 -16.72 9.75
CA PHE A 45 42.92 -18.13 9.96
C PHE A 45 43.57 -18.99 8.87
N ASP A 46 44.22 -20.09 9.26
CA ASP A 46 44.91 -21.00 8.34
C ASP A 46 44.12 -22.31 8.15
N ASP A 47 43.44 -22.43 7.01
CA ASP A 47 42.66 -23.61 6.65
C ASP A 47 43.48 -24.67 5.88
N GLU A 48 44.80 -24.48 5.66
CA GLU A 48 45.61 -25.36 4.78
C GLU A 48 45.65 -26.82 5.20
N LYS A 49 45.54 -27.08 6.51
CA LYS A 49 45.60 -28.44 7.08
C LYS A 49 44.22 -29.06 7.29
N ILE A 50 43.14 -28.37 6.92
CA ILE A 50 41.77 -28.82 7.15
C ILE A 50 41.27 -29.60 5.94
N VAL A 51 40.87 -30.85 6.17
CA VAL A 51 40.23 -31.67 5.14
C VAL A 51 38.82 -31.13 4.89
N ARG A 52 38.55 -30.72 3.65
CA ARG A 52 37.23 -30.22 3.26
C ARG A 52 36.24 -31.40 3.14
N SER A 53 35.25 -31.42 4.02
CA SER A 53 34.12 -32.35 4.05
C SER A 53 32.91 -31.80 3.27
N ALA A 54 31.78 -32.53 3.20
CA ALA A 54 30.56 -32.01 2.55
C ALA A 54 29.82 -30.94 3.39
N THR A 55 30.07 -30.90 4.72
CA THR A 55 29.52 -29.91 5.68
C THR A 55 30.65 -29.15 6.36
N ILE A 56 30.42 -27.89 6.75
CA ILE A 56 31.44 -27.08 7.45
C ILE A 56 31.92 -27.77 8.75
N ALA A 57 33.23 -27.89 8.90
CA ALA A 57 33.83 -28.51 10.09
C ALA A 57 33.64 -27.63 11.34
N PRO A 58 33.47 -28.19 12.55
CA PRO A 58 33.32 -27.41 13.79
C PRO A 58 34.43 -26.38 14.01
N SER A 59 35.66 -26.72 13.66
CA SER A 59 36.82 -25.82 13.75
C SER A 59 36.72 -24.60 12.83
N LEU A 60 36.03 -24.71 11.70
CA LEU A 60 35.78 -23.58 10.80
C LEU A 60 34.64 -22.70 11.30
N THR A 61 33.58 -23.32 11.82
CA THR A 61 32.51 -22.58 12.50
C THR A 61 33.07 -21.76 13.66
N GLU A 62 33.97 -22.35 14.46
CA GLU A 62 34.66 -21.65 15.55
C GLU A 62 35.59 -20.55 15.02
N ALA A 63 36.40 -20.84 14.00
CA ALA A 63 37.26 -19.84 13.37
C ALA A 63 36.50 -18.63 12.81
N ILE A 64 35.33 -18.84 12.21
CA ILE A 64 34.46 -17.75 11.72
C ILE A 64 33.99 -16.88 12.90
N LYS A 65 33.56 -17.51 14.01
CA LYS A 65 33.08 -16.81 15.21
C LYS A 65 34.20 -16.08 15.97
N GLU A 66 35.41 -16.62 15.95
CA GLU A 66 36.60 -16.07 16.61
C GLU A 66 37.38 -15.07 15.73
N SER A 67 36.91 -14.81 14.50
CA SER A 67 37.51 -13.83 13.60
C SER A 67 36.82 -12.48 13.71
N ARG A 68 37.60 -11.39 13.71
CA ARG A 68 37.03 -10.02 13.74
C ARG A 68 36.30 -9.64 12.46
N ILE A 69 36.84 -10.06 11.31
CA ILE A 69 36.31 -9.75 9.98
C ILE A 69 36.32 -11.03 9.14
N ALA A 70 35.29 -11.24 8.33
CA ALA A 70 35.29 -12.24 7.27
C ALA A 70 35.44 -11.58 5.90
N ILE A 71 36.39 -12.04 5.10
CA ILE A 71 36.58 -11.63 3.70
C ILE A 71 36.06 -12.75 2.80
N VAL A 72 35.03 -12.45 2.02
CA VAL A 72 34.45 -13.40 1.05
C VAL A 72 34.99 -13.08 -0.34
N ILE A 73 35.75 -14.01 -0.91
CA ILE A 73 36.33 -13.87 -2.26
C ILE A 73 35.46 -14.63 -3.26
N LEU A 74 34.57 -13.92 -3.92
CA LEU A 74 33.65 -14.49 -4.92
C LEU A 74 34.38 -14.80 -6.23
N SER A 75 34.77 -16.05 -6.41
CA SER A 75 35.32 -16.57 -7.68
C SER A 75 34.24 -17.17 -8.58
N LYS A 76 34.54 -17.39 -9.87
CA LYS A 76 33.59 -17.95 -10.86
C LYS A 76 32.93 -19.27 -10.41
N LYS A 77 33.60 -20.05 -9.57
CA LYS A 77 33.14 -21.34 -9.06
C LYS A 77 32.71 -21.29 -7.58
N TYR A 78 32.64 -20.11 -6.96
CA TYR A 78 32.29 -19.97 -5.54
C TYR A 78 30.93 -20.63 -5.23
N ALA A 79 29.89 -20.28 -5.99
CA ALA A 79 28.54 -20.81 -5.79
C ALA A 79 28.39 -22.30 -6.15
N SER A 80 29.39 -22.92 -6.80
CA SER A 80 29.38 -24.36 -7.08
C SER A 80 29.90 -25.21 -5.92
N SER A 81 30.37 -24.56 -4.85
CA SER A 81 30.92 -25.21 -3.67
C SER A 81 29.94 -25.13 -2.51
N SER A 82 29.35 -26.27 -2.14
CA SER A 82 28.49 -26.36 -0.94
C SER A 82 29.24 -25.85 0.29
N TRP A 83 30.52 -26.17 0.41
CA TRP A 83 31.38 -25.70 1.51
C TRP A 83 31.50 -24.18 1.58
N CYS A 84 31.71 -23.50 0.45
CA CYS A 84 31.83 -22.03 0.43
C CYS A 84 30.48 -21.36 0.70
N LEU A 85 29.38 -22.02 0.33
CA LEU A 85 28.04 -21.58 0.68
C LEU A 85 27.73 -21.81 2.16
N ASP A 86 28.18 -22.91 2.75
CA ASP A 86 28.05 -23.18 4.19
C ASP A 86 28.86 -22.17 5.01
N GLU A 87 30.10 -21.87 4.61
CA GLU A 87 30.92 -20.78 5.19
C GLU A 87 30.21 -19.44 5.07
N LEU A 88 29.66 -19.11 3.89
CA LEU A 88 28.92 -17.86 3.69
C LEU A 88 27.68 -17.78 4.57
N VAL A 89 26.95 -18.88 4.72
CA VAL A 89 25.80 -18.97 5.62
C VAL A 89 26.24 -18.75 7.07
N GLU A 90 27.34 -19.37 7.52
CA GLU A 90 27.89 -19.16 8.86
C GLU A 90 28.33 -17.71 9.08
N ILE A 91 29.03 -17.10 8.12
CA ILE A 91 29.47 -15.70 8.15
C ILE A 91 28.27 -14.75 8.30
N LEU A 92 27.16 -15.06 7.61
CA LEU A 92 25.95 -14.24 7.63
C LEU A 92 24.92 -14.69 8.69
N LYS A 93 25.27 -15.60 9.60
CA LYS A 93 24.37 -15.99 10.71
C LYS A 93 24.10 -14.83 11.65
N GLU A 94 25.12 -14.02 11.93
CA GLU A 94 25.02 -12.79 12.71
C GLU A 94 25.30 -11.60 11.79
N VAL A 95 24.61 -10.49 12.05
CA VAL A 95 24.97 -9.22 11.40
C VAL A 95 26.21 -8.68 12.11
N PRO A 96 27.28 -8.31 11.37
CA PRO A 96 28.51 -7.83 11.97
C PRO A 96 28.29 -6.55 12.78
N ASP A 97 29.22 -6.23 13.68
CA ASP A 97 29.18 -4.95 14.39
C ASP A 97 29.26 -3.78 13.39
N LEU A 98 28.22 -2.95 13.38
CA LEU A 98 28.09 -1.79 12.50
C LEU A 98 28.48 -0.48 13.19
N SER A 99 29.03 -0.52 14.41
CA SER A 99 29.39 0.66 15.21
C SER A 99 30.29 1.66 14.45
N ASN A 100 31.20 1.16 13.61
CA ASN A 100 32.11 1.99 12.80
C ASN A 100 31.49 2.49 11.48
N ALA A 101 30.31 2.01 11.10
CA ALA A 101 29.62 2.41 9.86
C ALA A 101 28.84 3.73 10.05
N THR A 102 29.50 4.76 10.57
CA THR A 102 28.87 6.04 10.98
C THR A 102 28.23 6.84 9.85
N ASN A 103 28.58 6.53 8.60
CA ASN A 103 27.99 7.13 7.40
C ASN A 103 26.88 6.29 6.76
N LEU A 104 26.47 5.19 7.39
CA LEU A 104 25.48 4.28 6.81
C LEU A 104 24.08 4.92 6.81
N GLU A 105 23.54 5.14 5.61
CA GLU A 105 22.19 5.72 5.43
C GLU A 105 21.11 4.67 5.19
N LYS A 106 21.49 3.51 4.65
CA LYS A 106 20.57 2.46 4.20
C LYS A 106 21.09 1.10 4.65
N LEU A 107 20.28 0.35 5.38
CA LEU A 107 20.63 -0.98 5.88
C LEU A 107 19.62 -2.02 5.41
N TYR A 108 20.11 -3.01 4.65
CA TYR A 108 19.31 -4.09 4.09
C TYR A 108 19.66 -5.42 4.79
N LEU A 109 18.70 -5.95 5.53
CA LEU A 109 18.74 -7.22 6.27
C LEU A 109 17.58 -8.14 5.87
N SER A 110 16.94 -7.89 4.73
CA SER A 110 15.80 -8.67 4.26
C SER A 110 16.15 -10.15 4.04
N SER A 111 15.24 -11.04 4.42
CA SER A 111 15.32 -12.49 4.27
C SER A 111 16.48 -13.15 5.02
N CYS A 112 17.06 -12.47 6.02
CA CYS A 112 17.98 -13.06 6.98
C CYS A 112 17.23 -14.00 7.93
N LYS A 113 16.93 -15.22 7.47
CA LYS A 113 16.10 -16.19 8.21
C LYS A 113 16.68 -16.62 9.55
N SER A 114 18.00 -16.52 9.75
CA SER A 114 18.67 -16.84 11.02
C SER A 114 18.68 -15.67 12.01
N LEU A 115 18.34 -14.45 11.57
CA LEU A 115 18.37 -13.25 12.40
C LEU A 115 17.30 -13.34 13.50
N VAL A 116 17.74 -13.36 14.76
CA VAL A 116 16.85 -13.40 15.94
C VAL A 116 16.63 -12.00 16.52
N GLU A 117 17.65 -11.15 16.43
CA GLU A 117 17.68 -9.79 16.98
C GLU A 117 18.48 -8.90 16.02
N ILE A 118 18.04 -7.65 15.85
CA ILE A 118 18.84 -6.65 15.13
C ILE A 118 19.99 -6.23 16.06
N PRO A 119 21.27 -6.20 15.62
CA PRO A 119 22.37 -5.86 16.51
C PRO A 119 22.19 -4.51 17.19
N SER A 120 22.51 -4.43 18.48
CA SER A 120 22.49 -3.18 19.24
C SER A 120 23.41 -2.12 18.66
N SER A 121 24.49 -2.50 17.95
CA SER A 121 25.35 -1.56 17.22
C SER A 121 24.58 -0.66 16.26
N CYS A 122 23.42 -1.10 15.76
CA CYS A 122 22.56 -0.32 14.89
C CYS A 122 21.97 0.94 15.56
N SER A 123 21.93 1.02 16.90
CA SER A 123 21.49 2.23 17.63
C SER A 123 22.47 3.40 17.52
N HIS A 124 23.70 3.17 17.06
CA HIS A 124 24.71 4.20 16.83
C HIS A 124 24.70 4.74 15.38
N LEU A 125 23.83 4.22 14.51
CA LEU A 125 23.76 4.60 13.10
C LEU A 125 22.95 5.88 12.90
N HIS A 126 23.46 7.00 13.40
CA HIS A 126 22.74 8.29 13.42
C HIS A 126 22.47 8.93 12.05
N LYS A 127 22.97 8.35 10.95
CA LYS A 127 22.61 8.74 9.57
C LYS A 127 21.65 7.77 8.90
N LEU A 128 21.27 6.69 9.56
CA LEU A 128 20.41 5.67 8.98
C LEU A 128 19.02 6.23 8.75
N THR A 129 18.63 6.33 7.47
CA THR A 129 17.32 6.84 7.05
C THR A 129 16.37 5.71 6.69
N LYS A 130 16.88 4.57 6.22
CA LYS A 130 16.05 3.45 5.76
C LYS A 130 16.58 2.10 6.27
N LEU A 131 15.68 1.32 6.86
CA LEU A 131 15.96 -0.01 7.41
C LEU A 131 14.99 -1.04 6.80
N TRP A 132 15.54 -2.05 6.13
CA TRP A 132 14.77 -3.18 5.58
C TRP A 132 15.14 -4.47 6.30
N VAL A 133 14.17 -5.13 6.94
CA VAL A 133 14.36 -6.39 7.68
C VAL A 133 13.28 -7.41 7.28
N ASN A 134 12.76 -7.26 6.07
CA ASN A 134 11.58 -7.96 5.57
C ASN A 134 11.85 -9.47 5.47
N GLY A 135 10.92 -10.31 5.92
CA GLY A 135 11.04 -11.76 5.80
C GLY A 135 12.07 -12.40 6.75
N CYS A 136 12.50 -11.68 7.80
CA CYS A 136 13.30 -12.28 8.88
C CYS A 136 12.39 -13.10 9.81
N ILE A 137 12.07 -14.33 9.40
CA ILE A 137 11.07 -15.19 10.06
C ILE A 137 11.39 -15.52 11.52
N ASN A 138 12.66 -15.46 11.92
CA ASN A 138 13.11 -15.72 13.29
C ASN A 138 13.31 -14.45 14.13
N LEU A 139 13.13 -13.26 13.55
CA LEU A 139 13.31 -12.00 14.25
C LEU A 139 12.26 -11.88 15.35
N ARG A 140 12.72 -11.63 16.58
CA ARG A 140 11.90 -11.51 17.79
C ARG A 140 12.04 -10.15 18.44
N ILE A 141 13.22 -9.56 18.37
CA ILE A 141 13.61 -8.39 19.16
C ILE A 141 14.13 -7.31 18.21
N ILE A 142 13.59 -6.11 18.36
CA ILE A 142 14.18 -4.87 17.84
C ILE A 142 14.71 -4.13 19.07
N PRO A 143 15.99 -3.72 19.08
CA PRO A 143 16.58 -3.01 20.21
C PRO A 143 15.77 -1.76 20.59
N ALA A 144 15.50 -1.59 21.88
CA ALA A 144 14.69 -0.47 22.37
C ALA A 144 15.37 0.90 22.19
N ASP A 145 16.69 0.91 22.13
CA ASP A 145 17.56 2.05 21.87
C ASP A 145 17.68 2.40 20.37
N MET A 146 17.04 1.65 19.47
CA MET A 146 16.97 1.95 18.03
C MET A 146 16.03 3.14 17.70
N ASN A 147 15.86 4.08 18.62
CA ASN A 147 15.08 5.29 18.42
C ASN A 147 15.90 6.36 17.67
N LEU A 148 16.28 6.06 16.44
CA LEU A 148 17.13 6.91 15.62
C LEU A 148 16.34 8.11 15.07
N ALA A 149 16.77 9.32 15.40
CA ALA A 149 16.18 10.55 14.88
C ALA A 149 16.29 10.66 13.35
N SER A 150 17.27 10.01 12.72
CA SER A 150 17.44 10.02 11.25
C SER A 150 16.49 9.08 10.51
N LEU A 151 15.86 8.13 11.20
CA LEU A 151 15.15 7.03 10.56
C LEU A 151 13.79 7.47 10.02
N GLU A 152 13.62 7.35 8.71
CA GLU A 152 12.42 7.78 7.98
C GLU A 152 11.55 6.61 7.52
N SER A 153 12.16 5.45 7.22
CA SER A 153 11.44 4.29 6.68
C SER A 153 11.90 2.99 7.30
N VAL A 154 10.96 2.22 7.85
CA VAL A 154 11.21 0.94 8.50
C VAL A 154 10.30 -0.12 7.91
N PHE A 155 10.91 -1.16 7.36
CA PHE A 155 10.20 -2.30 6.78
C PHE A 155 10.55 -3.57 7.57
N LEU A 156 9.54 -4.16 8.18
CA LEU A 156 9.59 -5.34 9.05
C LEU A 156 8.63 -6.43 8.56
N ASN A 157 8.11 -6.31 7.33
CA ASN A 157 7.04 -7.17 6.86
C ASN A 157 7.49 -8.64 6.78
N GLY A 158 6.63 -9.56 7.20
CA GLY A 158 6.95 -10.99 7.22
C GLY A 158 7.87 -11.45 8.36
N CYS A 159 8.09 -10.62 9.40
CA CYS A 159 8.75 -11.03 10.64
C CYS A 159 7.78 -11.81 11.54
N LEU A 160 7.58 -13.10 11.23
CA LEU A 160 6.53 -13.95 11.83
C LEU A 160 6.65 -14.20 13.35
N ARG A 161 7.79 -13.86 13.97
CA ARG A 161 8.03 -14.01 15.40
C ARG A 161 8.16 -12.67 16.14
N LEU A 162 8.01 -11.55 15.44
CA LEU A 162 8.04 -10.21 16.02
C LEU A 162 6.72 -9.92 16.73
N ARG A 163 6.78 -9.78 18.06
CA ARG A 163 5.60 -9.55 18.91
C ARG A 163 5.42 -8.09 19.30
N ASN A 164 6.54 -7.41 19.54
CA ASN A 164 6.56 -6.05 20.07
C ASN A 164 7.30 -5.14 19.10
N ILE A 165 6.74 -3.94 18.92
CA ILE A 165 7.39 -2.85 18.20
C ILE A 165 7.99 -1.93 19.28
N PRO A 166 9.27 -1.54 19.16
CA PRO A 166 9.91 -0.68 20.15
C PRO A 166 9.33 0.74 20.12
N VAL A 167 9.85 1.60 21.00
CA VAL A 167 9.55 3.03 20.95
C VAL A 167 10.04 3.56 19.60
N MET A 168 9.15 4.25 18.89
CA MET A 168 9.38 4.71 17.52
C MET A 168 9.79 6.18 17.49
N SER A 169 10.68 6.50 16.56
CA SER A 169 11.13 7.87 16.30
C SER A 169 10.02 8.74 15.73
N THR A 170 10.04 10.03 16.06
CA THR A 170 9.06 11.01 15.58
C THR A 170 9.20 11.31 14.08
N ASN A 171 10.33 10.96 13.47
CA ASN A 171 10.67 11.26 12.08
C ASN A 171 10.30 10.15 11.08
N ILE A 172 9.77 9.03 11.57
CA ILE A 172 9.37 7.92 10.71
C ILE A 172 8.19 8.37 9.84
N LYS A 173 8.38 8.28 8.52
CA LYS A 173 7.39 8.58 7.48
C LYS A 173 6.64 7.34 7.01
N GLN A 174 7.31 6.19 7.02
CA GLN A 174 6.75 4.93 6.55
C GLN A 174 7.11 3.80 7.50
N LEU A 175 6.08 3.09 7.97
CA LEU A 175 6.23 1.91 8.82
C LEU A 175 5.42 0.75 8.21
N ASP A 176 6.13 -0.30 7.80
CA ASP A 176 5.53 -1.55 7.36
C ASP A 176 5.86 -2.67 8.36
N ILE A 177 4.84 -3.14 9.07
CA ILE A 177 4.89 -4.18 10.10
C ILE A 177 3.89 -5.29 9.78
N SER A 178 3.61 -5.45 8.49
CA SER A 178 2.64 -6.40 7.99
C SER A 178 3.11 -7.84 8.08
N ASN A 179 2.16 -8.77 8.14
CA ASN A 179 2.40 -10.20 8.23
C ASN A 179 3.36 -10.54 9.40
N THR A 180 3.07 -9.99 10.57
CA THR A 180 3.75 -10.26 11.85
C THR A 180 2.75 -10.81 12.87
N VAL A 181 3.18 -10.98 14.13
CA VAL A 181 2.33 -11.44 15.24
C VAL A 181 2.07 -10.34 16.27
N VAL A 182 2.24 -9.08 15.86
CA VAL A 182 1.95 -7.89 16.69
C VAL A 182 0.46 -7.85 17.03
N GLU A 183 0.17 -7.65 18.33
CA GLU A 183 -1.20 -7.63 18.85
C GLU A 183 -1.72 -6.21 19.09
N ALA A 184 -0.81 -5.23 19.27
CA ALA A 184 -1.13 -3.82 19.48
C ALA A 184 0.03 -2.90 19.06
N MET A 185 -0.29 -1.65 18.72
CA MET A 185 0.71 -0.62 18.50
C MET A 185 1.23 -0.07 19.83
N PRO A 186 2.51 0.31 19.93
CA PRO A 186 3.02 0.99 21.11
C PRO A 186 2.33 2.36 21.27
N PRO A 187 2.03 2.82 22.50
CA PRO A 187 1.38 4.12 22.71
C PRO A 187 2.13 5.30 22.11
N SER A 188 3.44 5.17 21.87
CA SER A 188 4.29 6.18 21.24
C SER A 188 3.95 6.44 19.77
N ILE A 189 3.17 5.58 19.08
CA ILE A 189 2.81 5.79 17.67
C ILE A 189 2.13 7.15 17.43
N ARG A 190 1.38 7.64 18.42
CA ARG A 190 0.76 8.97 18.40
C ARG A 190 1.75 10.14 18.30
N LEU A 191 3.02 9.90 18.66
CA LEU A 191 4.09 10.89 18.64
C LEU A 191 4.84 10.90 17.30
N CYS A 192 4.58 9.93 16.41
CA CYS A 192 5.17 9.89 15.07
C CYS A 192 4.51 10.93 14.16
N SER A 193 4.76 12.21 14.44
CA SER A 193 4.11 13.35 13.77
C SER A 193 4.38 13.42 12.27
N ASN A 194 5.39 12.71 11.76
CA ASN A 194 5.70 12.63 10.33
C ASN A 194 5.21 11.34 9.65
N LEU A 195 4.49 10.46 10.35
CA LEU A 195 4.07 9.17 9.81
C LEU A 195 2.98 9.34 8.76
N VAL A 196 3.36 9.12 7.50
CA VAL A 196 2.49 9.23 6.32
C VAL A 196 1.82 7.88 6.01
N ARG A 197 2.59 6.79 6.09
CA ARG A 197 2.13 5.45 5.72
C ARG A 197 2.31 4.45 6.86
N LEU A 198 1.23 3.77 7.22
CA LEU A 198 1.23 2.67 8.19
C LEU A 198 0.60 1.42 7.58
N ASP A 199 1.40 0.36 7.43
CA ASP A 199 0.93 -0.93 6.95
C ASP A 199 0.99 -2.01 8.06
N LEU A 200 -0.19 -2.51 8.41
CA LEU A 200 -0.46 -3.55 9.40
C LEU A 200 -1.09 -4.81 8.76
N HIS A 201 -1.04 -4.94 7.43
CA HIS A 201 -1.78 -5.99 6.72
C HIS A 201 -1.43 -7.38 7.24
N ARG A 202 -2.40 -8.30 7.26
CA ARG A 202 -2.26 -9.69 7.71
C ARG A 202 -1.80 -9.88 9.17
N ASN A 203 -1.90 -8.86 10.02
CA ASN A 203 -1.71 -9.02 11.47
C ASN A 203 -2.99 -9.55 12.14
N ARG A 204 -3.26 -10.85 11.99
CA ARG A 204 -4.53 -11.48 12.45
C ARG A 204 -4.81 -11.37 13.95
N LYS A 205 -3.78 -11.19 14.77
CA LYS A 205 -3.91 -11.00 16.22
C LYS A 205 -4.10 -9.54 16.63
N PHE A 206 -3.93 -8.60 15.71
CA PHE A 206 -4.16 -7.20 15.96
C PHE A 206 -5.66 -6.93 16.07
N LYS A 207 -6.14 -6.65 17.28
CA LYS A 207 -7.58 -6.55 17.57
C LYS A 207 -8.09 -5.13 17.77
N ARG A 208 -7.22 -4.21 18.18
CA ARG A 208 -7.59 -2.86 18.57
C ARG A 208 -6.60 -1.87 18.00
N LEU A 209 -7.13 -0.87 17.32
CA LEU A 209 -6.40 0.33 16.94
C LEU A 209 -6.60 1.40 18.01
N THR A 210 -5.52 2.03 18.43
CA THR A 210 -5.53 3.19 19.35
C THR A 210 -5.38 4.48 18.55
N HIS A 211 -5.30 5.63 19.23
CA HIS A 211 -5.03 6.91 18.57
C HIS A 211 -3.79 6.84 17.66
N LEU A 212 -3.98 7.33 16.44
CA LEU A 212 -2.96 7.46 15.40
C LEU A 212 -2.56 8.94 15.25
N PRO A 213 -1.35 9.23 14.75
CA PRO A 213 -0.95 10.61 14.48
C PRO A 213 -1.76 11.20 13.30
N PRO A 214 -2.08 12.51 13.34
CA PRO A 214 -2.91 13.17 12.32
C PRO A 214 -2.26 13.27 10.93
N SER A 215 -0.96 12.98 10.83
CA SER A 215 -0.19 13.02 9.57
C SER A 215 -0.37 11.82 8.66
N ILE A 216 -1.06 10.75 9.11
CA ILE A 216 -1.27 9.56 8.30
C ILE A 216 -2.14 9.89 7.09
N THR A 217 -1.65 9.52 5.91
CA THR A 217 -2.37 9.64 4.64
C THR A 217 -2.84 8.29 4.12
N GLU A 218 -2.11 7.22 4.42
CA GLU A 218 -2.40 5.86 3.97
C GLU A 218 -2.34 4.87 5.15
N LEU A 219 -3.47 4.22 5.44
CA LEU A 219 -3.60 3.23 6.51
C LEU A 219 -4.11 1.90 5.97
N ASN A 220 -3.26 0.87 6.06
CA ASN A 220 -3.62 -0.49 5.66
C ASN A 220 -3.75 -1.41 6.87
N LEU A 221 -4.99 -1.84 7.14
CA LEU A 221 -5.37 -2.78 8.21
C LEU A 221 -5.94 -4.09 7.65
N SER A 222 -5.77 -4.33 6.35
CA SER A 222 -6.35 -5.49 5.67
C SER A 222 -5.98 -6.81 6.34
N ASN A 223 -6.92 -7.75 6.43
CA ASN A 223 -6.72 -9.07 7.01
C ASN A 223 -6.22 -9.05 8.47
N THR A 224 -6.55 -8.01 9.22
CA THR A 224 -6.32 -7.94 10.67
C THR A 224 -7.50 -8.52 11.46
N GLY A 225 -7.30 -8.74 12.77
CA GLY A 225 -8.33 -9.23 13.68
C GLY A 225 -9.19 -8.12 14.30
N ILE A 226 -9.16 -6.91 13.73
CA ILE A 226 -9.77 -5.71 14.29
C ILE A 226 -11.29 -5.83 14.36
N GLU A 227 -11.86 -5.43 15.50
CA GLU A 227 -13.29 -5.51 15.75
C GLU A 227 -13.99 -4.17 15.55
N ARG A 228 -13.27 -3.07 15.81
CA ARG A 228 -13.77 -1.69 15.70
C ARG A 228 -12.63 -0.74 15.30
N ILE A 229 -12.96 0.23 14.47
CA ILE A 229 -12.13 1.41 14.20
C ILE A 229 -12.49 2.49 15.24
N PRO A 230 -11.51 3.17 15.86
CA PRO A 230 -11.78 4.21 16.84
C PRO A 230 -12.41 5.46 16.20
N ASP A 231 -13.30 6.14 16.95
CA ASP A 231 -13.98 7.36 16.48
C ASP A 231 -13.00 8.49 16.12
N SER A 232 -11.80 8.50 16.69
CA SER A 232 -10.75 9.47 16.37
C SER A 232 -10.20 9.37 14.94
N ILE A 233 -10.65 8.38 14.14
CA ILE A 233 -10.27 8.29 12.72
C ILE A 233 -10.76 9.52 11.94
N LYS A 234 -11.89 10.11 12.35
CA LYS A 234 -12.45 11.32 11.71
C LYS A 234 -11.58 12.57 11.86
N ASP A 235 -10.73 12.58 12.88
CA ASP A 235 -9.81 13.68 13.16
C ASP A 235 -8.54 13.58 12.29
N LEU A 236 -8.39 12.52 11.48
CA LEU A 236 -7.29 12.34 10.54
C LEU A 236 -7.58 13.05 9.22
N HIS A 237 -7.59 14.39 9.23
CA HIS A 237 -7.88 15.23 8.05
C HIS A 237 -6.89 15.09 6.88
N GLY A 238 -5.79 14.36 7.06
CA GLY A 238 -4.84 14.01 6.01
C GLY A 238 -5.05 12.61 5.43
N LEU A 239 -5.98 11.80 5.96
CA LEU A 239 -6.18 10.42 5.55
C LEU A 239 -6.88 10.37 4.19
N HIS A 240 -6.20 9.85 3.17
CA HIS A 240 -6.72 9.71 1.82
C HIS A 240 -7.12 8.26 1.50
N THR A 241 -6.39 7.28 2.05
CA THR A 241 -6.63 5.85 1.77
C THR A 241 -6.75 5.04 3.05
N LEU A 242 -7.86 4.33 3.19
CA LEU A 242 -8.12 3.39 4.27
C LEU A 242 -8.46 2.01 3.70
N THR A 243 -7.58 1.04 3.93
CA THR A 243 -7.77 -0.34 3.46
C THR A 243 -8.05 -1.26 4.65
N LEU A 244 -9.22 -1.87 4.64
CA LEU A 244 -9.79 -2.76 5.65
C LEU A 244 -10.11 -4.15 5.07
N PHE A 245 -9.75 -4.43 3.83
CA PHE A 245 -10.08 -5.67 3.13
C PHE A 245 -9.86 -6.92 4.00
N GLY A 246 -10.88 -7.77 4.12
CA GLY A 246 -10.79 -9.02 4.87
C GLY A 246 -10.75 -8.85 6.40
N CYS A 247 -11.12 -7.69 6.96
CA CYS A 247 -11.33 -7.52 8.40
C CYS A 247 -12.63 -8.20 8.86
N ARG A 248 -12.66 -9.53 8.85
CA ARG A 248 -13.88 -10.35 9.04
C ARG A 248 -14.59 -10.19 10.38
N ARG A 249 -13.95 -9.57 11.38
CA ARG A 249 -14.51 -9.33 12.73
C ARG A 249 -15.00 -7.90 12.93
N LEU A 250 -14.78 -7.02 11.96
CA LEU A 250 -15.21 -5.63 12.00
C LEU A 250 -16.73 -5.57 11.84
N THR A 251 -17.43 -4.98 12.81
CA THR A 251 -18.90 -4.92 12.80
C THR A 251 -19.46 -3.58 12.35
N SER A 252 -18.70 -2.51 12.54
CA SER A 252 -19.16 -1.15 12.27
C SER A 252 -18.01 -0.23 11.90
N LEU A 253 -18.27 0.74 11.03
CA LEU A 253 -17.38 1.87 10.78
C LEU A 253 -17.90 3.14 11.47
N PRO A 254 -17.02 3.87 12.20
CA PRO A 254 -17.35 5.19 12.75
C PRO A 254 -17.41 6.23 11.63
N GLU A 255 -17.62 7.49 12.02
CA GLU A 255 -17.49 8.62 11.10
C GLU A 255 -16.07 8.66 10.49
N ILE A 256 -16.02 8.79 9.17
CA ILE A 256 -14.79 8.76 8.36
C ILE A 256 -14.39 10.21 8.02
N PRO A 257 -13.09 10.55 7.94
CA PRO A 257 -12.65 11.91 7.64
C PRO A 257 -13.02 12.36 6.22
N ASP A 258 -13.31 13.65 6.05
CA ASP A 258 -13.73 14.23 4.76
C ASP A 258 -12.65 14.20 3.68
N SER A 259 -11.39 14.05 4.08
CA SER A 259 -10.23 13.91 3.19
C SER A 259 -10.14 12.56 2.50
N LEU A 260 -10.93 11.56 2.94
CA LEU A 260 -10.83 10.21 2.42
C LEU A 260 -11.23 10.19 0.94
N THR A 261 -10.39 9.62 0.10
CA THR A 261 -10.66 9.42 -1.32
C THR A 261 -10.93 7.96 -1.64
N SER A 262 -10.37 7.02 -0.88
CA SER A 262 -10.54 5.58 -1.11
C SER A 262 -10.76 4.81 0.20
N LEU A 263 -11.86 4.06 0.25
CA LEU A 263 -12.19 3.10 1.30
C LEU A 263 -12.35 1.71 0.69
N ASP A 264 -11.47 0.78 1.05
CA ASP A 264 -11.64 -0.63 0.72
C ASP A 264 -12.02 -1.41 1.99
N ALA A 265 -13.29 -1.78 2.11
CA ALA A 265 -13.82 -2.64 3.15
C ALA A 265 -14.31 -3.99 2.58
N GLY A 266 -13.77 -4.44 1.44
CA GLY A 266 -14.10 -5.72 0.85
C GLY A 266 -13.87 -6.89 1.82
N ASP A 267 -14.63 -7.98 1.69
CA ASP A 267 -14.54 -9.17 2.53
C ASP A 267 -14.67 -8.91 4.06
N CYS A 268 -15.24 -7.78 4.48
CA CYS A 268 -15.61 -7.52 5.88
C CYS A 268 -16.96 -8.19 6.21
N GLU A 269 -16.95 -9.52 6.31
CA GLU A 269 -18.17 -10.36 6.43
C GLU A 269 -19.08 -10.06 7.63
N SER A 270 -18.55 -9.45 8.69
CA SER A 270 -19.31 -9.07 9.88
C SER A 270 -19.80 -7.63 9.88
N LEU A 271 -19.48 -6.84 8.84
CA LEU A 271 -19.80 -5.42 8.78
C LEU A 271 -21.29 -5.22 8.59
N GLU A 272 -21.92 -4.55 9.54
CA GLU A 272 -23.37 -4.30 9.60
C GLU A 272 -23.71 -2.83 9.37
N THR A 273 -22.93 -1.92 9.96
CA THR A 273 -23.20 -0.47 9.90
C THR A 273 -21.98 0.31 9.45
N VAL A 274 -22.24 1.41 8.74
CA VAL A 274 -21.22 2.36 8.30
C VAL A 274 -21.77 3.75 8.52
N PHE A 275 -20.98 4.63 9.11
CA PHE A 275 -21.29 6.04 9.24
C PHE A 275 -20.52 6.83 8.17
N CYS A 276 -21.21 7.25 7.12
CA CYS A 276 -20.62 8.10 6.10
C CYS A 276 -21.06 9.56 6.34
N PRO A 277 -20.15 10.52 6.56
CA PRO A 277 -20.49 11.90 6.27
C PRO A 277 -20.68 12.06 4.75
N LEU A 278 -21.79 12.70 4.36
CA LEU A 278 -22.34 12.67 3.00
C LEU A 278 -21.85 13.81 2.08
N ASN A 279 -20.66 14.37 2.35
CA ASN A 279 -20.08 15.49 1.58
C ASN A 279 -18.62 15.28 1.14
N THR A 280 -18.13 14.04 1.20
CA THR A 280 -16.72 13.70 0.96
C THR A 280 -16.41 13.50 -0.52
N SER A 281 -15.19 13.87 -0.95
CA SER A 281 -14.70 13.63 -2.32
C SER A 281 -14.21 12.17 -2.52
N ILE A 282 -14.95 11.19 -1.99
CA ILE A 282 -14.60 9.79 -2.11
C ILE A 282 -14.75 9.36 -3.57
N THR A 283 -13.67 8.86 -4.15
CA THR A 283 -13.63 8.34 -5.51
C THR A 283 -13.84 6.84 -5.56
N HIS A 284 -13.60 6.11 -4.46
CA HIS A 284 -13.72 4.66 -4.44
C HIS A 284 -14.24 4.11 -3.10
N LEU A 285 -15.33 3.34 -3.17
CA LEU A 285 -15.90 2.58 -2.06
C LEU A 285 -16.02 1.09 -2.43
N ASP A 286 -15.27 0.24 -1.75
CA ASP A 286 -15.40 -1.21 -1.93
C ASP A 286 -16.02 -1.86 -0.69
N PHE A 287 -17.20 -2.45 -0.84
CA PHE A 287 -17.87 -3.28 0.18
C PHE A 287 -18.13 -4.69 -0.35
N THR A 288 -17.31 -5.18 -1.28
CA THR A 288 -17.39 -6.53 -1.84
C THR A 288 -17.58 -7.56 -0.74
N ASN A 289 -18.50 -8.51 -0.95
CA ASN A 289 -18.83 -9.59 -0.02
C ASN A 289 -19.29 -9.16 1.40
N CYS A 290 -19.62 -7.88 1.65
CA CYS A 290 -20.19 -7.40 2.91
C CYS A 290 -21.70 -7.70 3.01
N PHE A 291 -22.08 -8.98 3.01
CA PHE A 291 -23.49 -9.40 2.90
C PHE A 291 -24.38 -9.03 4.10
N LYS A 292 -23.79 -8.65 5.25
CA LYS A 292 -24.51 -8.21 6.45
C LYS A 292 -24.77 -6.70 6.49
N LEU A 293 -24.28 -5.95 5.52
CA LEU A 293 -24.41 -4.49 5.50
C LEU A 293 -25.89 -4.10 5.49
N GLY A 294 -26.29 -3.32 6.50
CA GLY A 294 -27.68 -2.94 6.73
C GLY A 294 -28.27 -2.08 5.62
N GLN A 295 -29.60 -2.13 5.47
CA GLN A 295 -30.31 -1.41 4.41
C GLN A 295 -30.08 0.11 4.47
N HIS A 296 -30.02 0.70 5.67
CA HIS A 296 -29.73 2.12 5.85
C HIS A 296 -28.35 2.51 5.33
N ALA A 297 -27.31 1.72 5.66
CA ALA A 297 -25.95 1.96 5.18
C ALA A 297 -25.87 1.83 3.65
N ARG A 298 -26.49 0.78 3.09
CA ARG A 298 -26.56 0.58 1.63
C ARG A 298 -27.24 1.75 0.94
N ARG A 299 -28.36 2.22 1.47
CA ARG A 299 -29.09 3.37 0.93
C ARG A 299 -28.26 4.66 1.00
N ALA A 300 -27.57 4.90 2.12
CA ALA A 300 -26.68 6.06 2.25
C ALA A 300 -25.56 6.04 1.18
N ILE A 301 -24.95 4.88 0.93
CA ILE A 301 -23.92 4.71 -0.10
C ILE A 301 -24.50 4.91 -1.51
N ILE A 302 -25.69 4.35 -1.80
CA ILE A 302 -26.35 4.50 -3.11
C ILE A 302 -26.73 5.96 -3.38
N GLN A 303 -27.18 6.68 -2.36
CA GLN A 303 -27.64 8.07 -2.49
C GLN A 303 -26.51 9.10 -2.49
N GLN A 304 -25.27 8.67 -2.25
CA GLN A 304 -24.13 9.56 -2.20
C GLN A 304 -23.88 10.19 -3.58
N ALA A 305 -23.70 11.51 -3.61
CA ALA A 305 -23.35 12.24 -4.81
C ALA A 305 -21.84 12.09 -5.07
N PHE A 306 -21.40 11.01 -5.71
CA PHE A 306 -19.99 10.88 -6.08
C PHE A 306 -19.65 11.87 -7.20
N PHE A 307 -18.78 12.84 -6.96
CA PHE A 307 -18.16 13.57 -8.06
C PHE A 307 -17.08 12.65 -8.66
N GLN A 308 -17.42 11.88 -9.70
CA GLN A 308 -16.51 10.93 -10.38
C GLN A 308 -15.99 9.77 -9.51
N GLY A 309 -16.89 9.11 -8.75
CA GLY A 309 -16.52 7.96 -7.92
C GLY A 309 -17.24 6.66 -8.28
N THR A 310 -16.74 5.56 -7.72
CA THR A 310 -17.29 4.21 -7.86
C THR A 310 -17.62 3.59 -6.51
N ALA A 311 -18.66 2.76 -6.48
CA ALA A 311 -18.99 1.95 -5.30
C ALA A 311 -19.35 0.51 -5.69
N VAL A 312 -18.87 -0.47 -4.94
CA VAL A 312 -19.19 -1.90 -5.11
C VAL A 312 -19.88 -2.42 -3.87
N LEU A 313 -21.07 -3.00 -4.03
CA LEU A 313 -21.82 -3.60 -2.93
C LEU A 313 -22.47 -4.93 -3.34
N PRO A 314 -22.71 -5.86 -2.40
CA PRO A 314 -23.47 -7.06 -2.67
C PRO A 314 -24.91 -6.72 -3.08
N GLY A 315 -25.46 -7.43 -4.07
CA GLY A 315 -26.84 -7.24 -4.48
C GLY A 315 -27.19 -7.93 -5.80
N ARG A 316 -28.46 -8.31 -5.93
CA ARG A 316 -28.99 -9.11 -7.05
C ARG A 316 -29.87 -8.34 -8.01
N GLN A 317 -30.23 -7.12 -7.64
CA GLN A 317 -31.16 -6.29 -8.37
C GLN A 317 -30.72 -4.84 -8.26
N VAL A 318 -31.06 -4.05 -9.26
CA VAL A 318 -30.85 -2.61 -9.24
C VAL A 318 -31.72 -1.99 -8.13
N PRO A 319 -31.15 -1.16 -7.24
CA PRO A 319 -31.88 -0.53 -6.14
C PRO A 319 -33.05 0.36 -6.58
N ALA A 320 -34.02 0.55 -5.67
CA ALA A 320 -35.25 1.31 -5.91
C ALA A 320 -35.01 2.77 -6.33
N GLU A 321 -33.84 3.30 -6.01
CA GLU A 321 -33.39 4.68 -6.21
C GLU A 321 -33.03 5.02 -7.67
N PHE A 322 -32.97 4.03 -8.57
CA PHE A 322 -32.70 4.22 -10.00
C PHE A 322 -33.99 4.22 -10.81
N ASP A 323 -34.26 5.31 -11.53
CA ASP A 323 -35.54 5.52 -12.23
C ASP A 323 -35.65 4.71 -13.52
N HIS A 324 -34.53 4.52 -14.23
CA HIS A 324 -34.46 3.74 -15.45
C HIS A 324 -33.85 2.38 -15.15
N ARG A 325 -34.49 1.29 -15.59
CA ARG A 325 -34.01 -0.08 -15.37
C ARG A 325 -34.28 -0.98 -16.56
N ALA A 326 -33.42 -1.94 -16.75
CA ALA A 326 -33.57 -2.99 -17.76
C ALA A 326 -32.89 -4.27 -17.30
N ARG A 327 -33.47 -5.41 -17.67
CA ARG A 327 -32.81 -6.72 -17.51
C ARG A 327 -31.81 -6.95 -18.63
N GLY A 328 -30.73 -7.65 -18.31
CA GLY A 328 -29.63 -7.89 -19.23
C GLY A 328 -28.69 -6.69 -19.31
N ASN A 329 -28.00 -6.58 -20.43
CA ASN A 329 -26.86 -5.69 -20.59
C ASN A 329 -27.16 -4.42 -21.41
N THR A 330 -28.42 -4.15 -21.74
CA THR A 330 -28.83 -2.98 -22.52
C THR A 330 -29.82 -2.16 -21.71
N LEU A 331 -29.61 -0.85 -21.63
CA LEU A 331 -30.45 0.10 -20.90
C LEU A 331 -30.90 1.23 -21.81
N THR A 332 -32.21 1.42 -21.90
CA THR A 332 -32.81 2.55 -22.62
C THR A 332 -33.23 3.64 -21.64
N ILE A 333 -32.80 4.87 -21.91
CA ILE A 333 -33.14 6.07 -21.16
C ILE A 333 -33.90 7.03 -22.07
N HIS A 334 -35.01 7.55 -21.58
CA HIS A 334 -35.81 8.58 -22.24
C HIS A 334 -35.67 9.89 -21.45
N PRO A 335 -34.81 10.82 -21.87
CA PRO A 335 -34.64 12.09 -21.19
C PRO A 335 -35.96 12.88 -21.20
N ASP A 336 -36.26 13.57 -20.10
CA ASP A 336 -37.46 14.40 -19.94
C ASP A 336 -37.38 15.75 -20.71
N GLY A 337 -36.27 16.00 -21.41
CA GLY A 337 -35.99 17.21 -22.17
C GLY A 337 -35.30 18.32 -21.37
N ASN A 338 -35.10 18.12 -20.07
CA ASN A 338 -34.32 19.04 -19.25
C ASN A 338 -32.80 18.82 -19.46
N PRO A 339 -31.97 19.87 -19.32
CA PRO A 339 -30.52 19.71 -19.28
C PRO A 339 -30.12 18.72 -18.18
N CYS A 340 -29.20 17.82 -18.51
CA CYS A 340 -28.60 16.90 -17.54
C CYS A 340 -27.08 17.02 -17.56
N THR A 341 -26.48 16.86 -16.39
CA THR A 341 -25.02 16.94 -16.19
C THR A 341 -24.35 15.57 -16.27
N GLY A 342 -25.15 14.49 -16.25
CA GLY A 342 -24.67 13.14 -16.42
C GLY A 342 -25.64 12.07 -15.93
N PHE A 343 -25.14 10.86 -15.79
CA PHE A 343 -25.88 9.69 -15.31
C PHE A 343 -25.12 9.01 -14.17
N VAL A 344 -25.87 8.50 -13.20
CA VAL A 344 -25.37 7.50 -12.25
C VAL A 344 -25.87 6.16 -12.72
N PHE A 345 -24.95 5.25 -13.03
CA PHE A 345 -25.28 3.87 -13.40
C PHE A 345 -25.19 2.96 -12.19
N CYS A 346 -26.09 1.99 -12.13
CA CYS A 346 -25.99 0.83 -11.26
C CYS A 346 -26.07 -0.43 -12.12
N ILE A 347 -25.00 -1.21 -12.14
CA ILE A 347 -24.87 -2.41 -12.97
C ILE A 347 -24.75 -3.62 -12.04
N VAL A 348 -25.73 -4.51 -12.10
CA VAL A 348 -25.70 -5.80 -11.38
C VAL A 348 -24.91 -6.80 -12.21
N ILE A 349 -23.89 -7.38 -11.59
CA ILE A 349 -22.96 -8.30 -12.24
C ILE A 349 -22.88 -9.63 -11.49
N SER A 350 -22.72 -10.70 -12.27
CA SER A 350 -22.45 -12.05 -11.78
C SER A 350 -21.03 -12.46 -12.17
N PRO A 351 -20.19 -12.93 -11.23
CA PRO A 351 -18.83 -13.36 -11.53
C PRO A 351 -18.78 -14.69 -12.30
N LYS A 352 -17.84 -14.82 -13.24
CA LYS A 352 -17.43 -16.10 -13.84
C LYS A 352 -16.11 -16.55 -13.22
N GLN A 353 -15.98 -17.84 -12.89
CA GLN A 353 -14.81 -18.40 -12.18
C GLN A 353 -13.55 -18.56 -13.05
N ILE A 354 -13.32 -17.68 -14.04
CA ILE A 354 -12.35 -17.91 -15.12
C ILE A 354 -11.07 -17.06 -14.95
N THR A 355 -11.08 -15.96 -14.19
CA THR A 355 -9.98 -14.96 -14.24
C THR A 355 -9.25 -14.72 -12.92
N THR A 356 -8.00 -14.28 -13.03
CA THR A 356 -7.10 -13.94 -11.90
C THR A 356 -6.66 -12.46 -11.92
N GLY A 357 -7.35 -11.59 -12.66
CA GLY A 357 -6.98 -10.18 -12.89
C GLY A 357 -8.07 -9.17 -12.53
N LEU A 358 -7.83 -7.89 -12.84
CA LEU A 358 -8.85 -6.83 -12.78
C LEU A 358 -9.87 -7.00 -13.90
N SER A 359 -11.13 -6.75 -13.59
CA SER A 359 -12.26 -6.88 -14.48
C SER A 359 -12.72 -5.50 -14.94
N PHE A 360 -12.92 -5.36 -16.25
CA PHE A 360 -13.36 -4.11 -16.86
C PHE A 360 -14.72 -4.28 -17.53
N LEU A 361 -15.63 -3.35 -17.24
CA LEU A 361 -16.94 -3.26 -17.87
C LEU A 361 -16.90 -2.17 -18.93
N SER A 362 -16.97 -2.57 -20.19
CA SER A 362 -17.13 -1.63 -21.30
C SER A 362 -18.56 -1.16 -21.39
N TRP A 363 -18.75 0.13 -21.66
CA TRP A 363 -20.04 0.71 -21.98
C TRP A 363 -19.96 1.41 -23.34
N ARG A 364 -21.05 1.32 -24.10
CA ARG A 364 -21.22 1.99 -25.39
C ARG A 364 -22.53 2.73 -25.39
N ARG A 365 -22.49 4.03 -25.71
CA ARG A 365 -23.65 4.88 -25.90
C ARG A 365 -24.08 4.89 -27.36
N ILE A 366 -25.36 4.68 -27.61
CA ILE A 366 -26.00 4.69 -28.93
C ILE A 366 -27.16 5.68 -28.87
N ILE A 367 -27.19 6.63 -29.81
CA ILE A 367 -28.26 7.62 -29.95
C ILE A 367 -28.92 7.39 -31.32
N ALA A 368 -30.24 7.31 -31.35
CA ALA A 368 -30.98 7.12 -32.61
C ALA A 368 -30.67 8.28 -33.59
N GLN A 369 -30.34 7.94 -34.84
CA GLN A 369 -30.01 8.85 -35.96
C GLN A 369 -28.67 9.61 -35.88
N ASP A 370 -27.82 9.31 -34.89
CA ASP A 370 -26.47 9.88 -34.82
C ASP A 370 -25.51 9.02 -35.67
N TYR A 371 -25.45 9.32 -36.98
CA TYR A 371 -24.60 8.63 -37.96
C TYR A 371 -23.11 8.95 -37.72
N GLY A 372 -22.49 8.45 -36.64
CA GLY A 372 -21.02 8.30 -36.62
C GLY A 372 -20.27 8.43 -35.29
N CYS A 373 -20.85 8.92 -34.19
CA CYS A 373 -20.10 9.12 -32.93
C CYS A 373 -20.64 8.25 -31.79
N ALA A 374 -20.39 6.93 -31.86
CA ALA A 374 -20.58 6.06 -30.69
C ALA A 374 -19.52 6.43 -29.63
N VAL A 375 -19.97 7.00 -28.51
CA VAL A 375 -19.10 7.23 -27.35
C VAL A 375 -19.03 5.94 -26.55
N GLN A 376 -17.82 5.48 -26.27
CA GLN A 376 -17.58 4.29 -25.46
C GLN A 376 -16.52 4.58 -24.41
N GLY A 377 -16.56 3.81 -23.34
CA GLY A 377 -15.57 3.88 -22.27
C GLY A 377 -15.59 2.60 -21.45
N ASN A 378 -14.77 2.56 -20.41
CA ASN A 378 -14.64 1.40 -19.54
C ASN A 378 -14.74 1.84 -18.09
N PHE A 379 -15.36 1.00 -17.27
CA PHE A 379 -15.32 1.08 -15.82
C PHE A 379 -14.37 0.01 -15.28
N ASP A 380 -13.52 0.37 -14.32
CA ASP A 380 -12.79 -0.59 -13.49
C ASP A 380 -13.74 -1.09 -12.40
N VAL A 381 -13.99 -2.39 -12.41
CA VAL A 381 -14.93 -3.07 -11.49
C VAL A 381 -14.17 -3.81 -10.39
N GLY A 382 -12.84 -3.68 -10.34
CA GLY A 382 -11.99 -4.39 -9.39
C GLY A 382 -11.84 -5.88 -9.74
N LYS A 383 -11.62 -6.71 -8.73
CA LYS A 383 -11.38 -8.15 -8.91
C LYS A 383 -12.66 -8.94 -8.77
N VAL A 384 -13.43 -9.05 -9.84
CA VAL A 384 -14.72 -9.77 -9.83
C VAL A 384 -14.55 -11.26 -9.54
N SER A 385 -13.36 -11.82 -9.76
CA SER A 385 -13.03 -13.19 -9.36
C SER A 385 -13.08 -13.45 -7.84
N GLU A 386 -13.00 -12.41 -7.02
CA GLU A 386 -13.13 -12.50 -5.56
C GLU A 386 -14.61 -12.44 -5.10
N PHE A 387 -15.55 -12.17 -6.01
CA PHE A 387 -16.97 -12.02 -5.68
C PHE A 387 -17.59 -13.40 -5.44
N ARG A 388 -18.27 -13.57 -4.31
CA ARG A 388 -18.89 -14.87 -3.95
C ARG A 388 -20.30 -15.03 -4.51
N LYS A 389 -20.95 -13.94 -4.88
CA LYS A 389 -22.33 -13.84 -5.38
C LYS A 389 -22.45 -12.63 -6.29
N GLU A 390 -23.68 -12.33 -6.71
CA GLU A 390 -24.00 -11.11 -7.45
C GLU A 390 -23.70 -9.86 -6.61
N HIS A 391 -23.12 -8.87 -7.27
CA HIS A 391 -22.84 -7.55 -6.73
C HIS A 391 -23.40 -6.52 -7.70
N PHE A 392 -23.66 -5.31 -7.21
CA PHE A 392 -23.88 -4.17 -8.09
C PHE A 392 -22.74 -3.17 -7.95
N PHE A 393 -22.39 -2.59 -9.08
CA PHE A 393 -21.40 -1.56 -9.25
C PHE A 393 -22.11 -0.25 -9.57
N ILE A 394 -21.79 0.79 -8.80
CA ILE A 394 -22.28 2.15 -9.02
C ILE A 394 -21.14 2.99 -9.57
N SER A 395 -21.41 3.75 -10.63
CA SER A 395 -20.45 4.69 -11.19
C SER A 395 -21.13 5.91 -11.79
N HIS A 396 -20.46 7.05 -11.65
CA HIS A 396 -20.89 8.30 -12.25
C HIS A 396 -20.26 8.46 -13.64
N LEU A 397 -21.08 8.85 -14.60
CA LEU A 397 -20.64 9.20 -15.94
C LEU A 397 -21.11 10.62 -16.24
N LEU A 398 -20.19 11.58 -16.12
CA LEU A 398 -20.44 12.97 -16.48
C LEU A 398 -20.48 13.08 -18.00
N ILE A 399 -21.63 13.46 -18.53
CA ILE A 399 -21.84 13.73 -19.94
C ILE A 399 -22.70 14.98 -19.98
N PHE A 400 -22.13 16.08 -20.47
CA PHE A 400 -22.90 17.29 -20.72
C PHE A 400 -23.80 17.04 -21.93
N TYR A 401 -25.11 17.11 -21.69
CA TYR A 401 -26.12 17.01 -22.73
C TYR A 401 -26.83 18.35 -22.87
N THR A 402 -26.78 18.95 -24.06
CA THR A 402 -27.58 20.12 -24.41
C THR A 402 -28.87 19.67 -25.10
N PRO A 403 -30.07 20.11 -24.64
CA PRO A 403 -31.33 19.62 -25.18
C PRO A 403 -31.49 20.01 -26.65
N GLY A 404 -31.59 19.00 -27.51
CA GLY A 404 -31.88 19.12 -28.94
C GLY A 404 -32.52 17.83 -29.40
N ASP A 405 -33.86 17.79 -29.32
CA ASP A 405 -34.77 16.67 -29.53
C ASP A 405 -34.79 15.59 -28.43
N ARG A 406 -35.99 15.10 -28.13
CA ARG A 406 -36.28 13.95 -27.24
C ARG A 406 -35.71 12.65 -27.81
N ARG A 407 -34.39 12.52 -27.82
CA ARG A 407 -33.68 11.38 -28.40
C ARG A 407 -33.54 10.28 -27.36
N GLU A 408 -33.99 9.08 -27.72
CA GLU A 408 -33.75 7.87 -26.95
C GLU A 408 -32.23 7.63 -26.85
N ILE A 409 -31.75 7.38 -25.63
CA ILE A 409 -30.35 7.05 -25.38
C ILE A 409 -30.27 5.60 -24.94
N VAL A 410 -29.53 4.79 -25.68
CA VAL A 410 -29.30 3.39 -25.37
C VAL A 410 -27.86 3.21 -24.89
N TYR A 411 -27.70 2.53 -23.75
CA TYR A 411 -26.40 2.10 -23.24
C TYR A 411 -26.30 0.58 -23.32
N GLU A 412 -25.23 0.09 -23.93
CA GLU A 412 -24.87 -1.34 -23.94
C GLU A 412 -23.66 -1.55 -23.05
N PHE A 413 -23.72 -2.56 -22.19
CA PHE A 413 -22.66 -2.95 -21.27
C PHE A 413 -22.10 -4.31 -21.67
N SER A 414 -20.79 -4.50 -21.54
CA SER A 414 -20.15 -5.79 -21.84
C SER A 414 -18.87 -5.99 -21.03
N SER A 415 -18.60 -7.23 -20.63
CA SER A 415 -17.33 -7.58 -20.01
C SER A 415 -16.24 -7.66 -21.08
N ILE A 416 -15.14 -6.92 -20.91
CA ILE A 416 -14.00 -6.96 -21.83
C ILE A 416 -13.30 -8.31 -21.74
N SER A 417 -13.18 -8.84 -20.53
CA SER A 417 -12.45 -10.07 -20.22
C SER A 417 -13.35 -11.33 -20.25
N ASN A 418 -14.64 -11.15 -20.55
CA ASN A 418 -15.68 -12.19 -20.49
C ASN A 418 -15.68 -12.96 -19.16
N ASP A 419 -15.45 -12.24 -18.07
CA ASP A 419 -15.27 -12.76 -16.72
C ASP A 419 -16.42 -12.42 -15.77
N LEU A 420 -17.44 -11.74 -16.30
CA LEU A 420 -18.69 -11.45 -15.62
C LEU A 420 -19.84 -11.46 -16.61
N ASP A 421 -21.05 -11.65 -16.09
CA ASP A 421 -22.30 -11.42 -16.80
C ASP A 421 -23.00 -10.20 -16.22
N VAL A 422 -23.58 -9.36 -17.08
CA VAL A 422 -24.44 -8.25 -16.66
C VAL A 422 -25.88 -8.77 -16.56
N ILE A 423 -26.43 -8.74 -15.35
CA ILE A 423 -27.76 -9.29 -15.05
C ILE A 423 -28.85 -8.23 -15.22
N GLU A 424 -28.58 -7.02 -14.73
CA GLU A 424 -29.53 -5.92 -14.71
C GLU A 424 -28.76 -4.60 -14.71
N CYS A 425 -29.29 -3.61 -15.42
CA CYS A 425 -28.73 -2.27 -15.50
C CYS A 425 -29.77 -1.26 -15.05
N GLY A 426 -29.33 -0.20 -14.39
CA GLY A 426 -30.15 0.96 -14.14
C GLY A 426 -29.39 2.26 -14.18
N ALA A 427 -30.14 3.35 -14.34
CA ALA A 427 -29.61 4.69 -14.37
C ALA A 427 -30.50 5.68 -13.62
N LYS A 428 -29.84 6.69 -13.06
CA LYS A 428 -30.45 7.90 -12.51
C LYS A 428 -29.86 9.10 -13.23
N ILE A 429 -30.71 10.06 -13.59
CA ILE A 429 -30.31 11.28 -14.30
C ILE A 429 -29.83 12.32 -13.27
N LEU A 430 -28.68 12.95 -13.50
CA LEU A 430 -28.17 14.06 -12.71
C LEU A 430 -28.64 15.40 -13.31
N LYS A 431 -29.29 16.24 -12.50
CA LYS A 431 -29.81 17.57 -12.92
C LYS A 431 -28.90 18.68 -12.39
N GLU A 432 -28.83 19.83 -13.07
CA GLU A 432 -27.96 20.97 -12.69
C GLU A 432 -28.14 21.43 -11.23
N GLU A 433 -29.38 21.53 -10.73
CA GLU A 433 -29.68 21.95 -9.36
C GLU A 433 -29.07 21.03 -8.28
N SER A 434 -28.76 19.77 -8.63
CA SER A 434 -28.13 18.83 -7.68
C SER A 434 -26.64 19.09 -7.45
N MET A 435 -26.00 19.96 -8.25
CA MET A 435 -24.61 20.39 -8.04
C MET A 435 -24.49 21.65 -7.18
N GLU A 436 -25.51 22.53 -7.12
CA GLU A 436 -25.44 23.82 -6.41
C GLU A 436 -25.27 23.66 -4.89
N MET A 437 -25.81 22.59 -4.29
CA MET A 437 -25.61 22.30 -2.85
C MET A 437 -24.16 21.99 -2.46
N SER A 438 -23.24 21.81 -3.42
CA SER A 438 -21.82 21.59 -3.15
C SER A 438 -20.96 22.85 -3.24
N TYR A 439 -21.47 23.93 -3.87
CA TYR A 439 -20.70 25.16 -4.09
C TYR A 439 -20.89 26.21 -2.98
N GLU A 440 -22.05 26.28 -2.32
CA GLU A 440 -22.27 27.22 -1.20
C GLU A 440 -21.40 26.91 0.03
N SER A 441 -20.85 25.70 0.15
CA SER A 441 -19.87 25.36 1.19
C SER A 441 -18.45 25.91 0.93
N ARG A 442 -18.25 26.66 -0.16
CA ARG A 442 -16.95 27.21 -0.58
C ARG A 442 -16.86 28.74 -0.65
N SER A 443 -17.85 29.49 -0.16
CA SER A 443 -17.86 30.96 -0.24
C SER A 443 -17.60 31.73 1.06
N ASP A 444 -17.33 31.07 2.20
CA ASP A 444 -17.02 31.76 3.46
C ASP A 444 -15.51 31.71 3.79
N GLN A 445 -14.68 32.28 2.92
CA GLN A 445 -13.39 32.87 3.31
C GLN A 445 -13.12 34.10 2.44
N VAL A 446 -13.70 35.24 2.83
CA VAL A 446 -13.29 36.56 2.35
C VAL A 446 -11.87 36.80 2.85
N ILE A 447 -10.89 36.75 1.94
CA ILE A 447 -9.60 37.41 2.14
C ILE A 447 -9.63 38.66 1.26
N GLU A 448 -9.83 39.82 1.90
CA GLU A 448 -9.52 41.12 1.31
C GLU A 448 -8.02 41.18 1.01
N VAL A 449 -7.64 41.31 -0.27
CA VAL A 449 -6.39 41.98 -0.63
C VAL A 449 -6.67 42.95 -1.77
N SER A 450 -6.22 44.17 -1.51
CA SER A 450 -6.27 45.41 -2.26
C SER A 450 -6.04 45.33 -3.78
N GLN A 451 -6.83 46.16 -4.46
CA GLN A 451 -6.68 46.60 -5.84
C GLN A 451 -5.24 47.03 -6.17
N ASP A 452 -4.71 46.54 -7.29
CA ASP A 452 -3.99 47.43 -8.19
C ASP A 452 -4.23 47.02 -9.65
N ASN A 453 -4.58 48.02 -10.46
CA ASN A 453 -5.01 47.90 -11.84
C ASN A 453 -3.80 47.75 -12.76
N THR A 454 -3.84 46.83 -13.71
CA THR A 454 -3.44 47.13 -15.11
C THR A 454 -4.12 46.13 -16.05
N GLU A 455 -4.83 46.70 -17.01
CA GLU A 455 -5.61 46.04 -18.06
C GLU A 455 -4.70 45.23 -18.99
N HIS A 456 -5.11 43.99 -19.32
CA HIS A 456 -5.04 43.45 -20.69
C HIS A 456 -6.18 42.45 -20.89
N ASN A 457 -7.09 42.81 -21.80
CA ASN A 457 -8.17 41.99 -22.31
C ASN A 457 -7.59 40.87 -23.19
N ASP A 458 -7.86 39.61 -22.84
CA ASP A 458 -8.05 38.52 -23.81
C ASP A 458 -8.91 37.40 -23.20
N PRO A 459 -9.98 36.93 -23.87
CA PRO A 459 -10.87 35.88 -23.36
C PRO A 459 -10.34 34.50 -23.76
N ILE A 460 -9.45 33.93 -22.95
CA ILE A 460 -8.96 32.55 -23.06
C ILE A 460 -8.82 32.04 -21.61
N SER A 461 -9.53 31.04 -21.08
CA SER A 461 -10.02 29.81 -21.69
C SER A 461 -11.11 29.14 -20.82
N CYS A 462 -12.29 28.93 -21.42
CA CYS A 462 -13.28 27.93 -21.00
C CYS A 462 -12.85 26.48 -21.38
N TRP A 463 -11.54 26.24 -21.58
CA TRP A 463 -11.02 25.04 -22.24
C TRP A 463 -9.96 24.29 -21.42
N SER A 464 -9.60 24.77 -20.21
CA SER A 464 -8.69 24.05 -19.32
C SER A 464 -9.24 22.70 -18.83
N TRP A 465 -10.57 22.51 -18.90
CA TRP A 465 -11.25 21.28 -18.48
C TRP A 465 -11.22 20.16 -19.54
N LEU A 466 -11.07 20.49 -20.82
CA LEU A 466 -11.06 19.47 -21.89
C LEU A 466 -9.77 18.66 -21.94
N PHE A 467 -8.67 19.20 -21.41
CA PHE A 467 -7.40 18.49 -21.31
C PHE A 467 -7.41 17.34 -20.28
N PHE A 468 -8.30 17.39 -19.28
CA PHE A 468 -8.42 16.34 -18.27
C PHE A 468 -9.26 15.14 -18.73
N CYS A 469 -10.23 15.35 -19.64
CA CYS A 469 -11.15 14.29 -20.08
C CYS A 469 -10.56 13.32 -21.11
N PHE A 470 -9.46 13.65 -21.80
CA PHE A 470 -8.91 12.85 -22.89
C PHE A 470 -7.59 12.10 -22.58
N GLY A 471 -7.12 12.09 -21.32
CA GLY A 471 -5.99 11.25 -20.93
C GLY A 471 -4.67 11.52 -21.68
N LEU A 472 -4.41 12.76 -22.08
CA LEU A 472 -3.15 13.20 -22.68
C LEU A 472 -2.22 13.81 -21.62
N SER A 473 -1.81 13.02 -20.63
CA SER A 473 -0.84 13.43 -19.61
C SER A 473 0.62 13.36 -20.06
N ASN A 474 0.91 12.95 -21.31
CA ASN A 474 2.27 12.72 -21.82
C ASN A 474 2.69 13.62 -23.01
N PHE A 475 2.25 14.87 -23.07
CA PHE A 475 2.86 15.88 -23.94
C PHE A 475 3.03 17.21 -23.21
N ARG A 476 4.11 17.32 -22.44
CA ARG A 476 4.73 18.61 -22.07
C ARG A 476 6.23 18.49 -22.30
N ASN A 477 6.65 18.72 -23.55
CA ASN A 477 7.89 19.39 -23.92
C ASN A 477 7.97 19.47 -25.46
N ALA A 478 7.34 20.50 -26.00
CA ALA A 478 7.71 21.07 -27.29
C ALA A 478 7.40 22.58 -27.20
N THR A 479 8.40 23.35 -26.79
CA THR A 479 8.41 24.80 -26.98
C THR A 479 9.10 25.05 -28.32
N ILE A 480 8.50 25.95 -29.12
CA ILE A 480 9.19 26.66 -30.21
C ILE A 480 10.25 27.56 -29.59
#